data_AF-A0A2V6KRM4-F1
#
_entry.id   AF-A0A2V6KRM4-F1
#
_cell.length_a   1.000
_cell.length_b   1.000
_cell.length_c   1.000
_cell.angle_alpha   90.00
_cell.angle_beta   90.00
_cell.angle_gamma   90.00
#
_symmetry.space_group_name_H-M   'P 1'
#
loop_
_entity.id
_entity.type
_entity.pdbx_description
1 polymer ?
#
loop_
_entity_poly.entity_id
_entity_poly.type
_entity_poly.pdbx_seq_one_letter_code
_entity_poly.pdbx_strand_id
1 'polypeptide(L)'
;AVGICGVSAGLFGGARAIESLLPVMRELGLVTIFWDVTFGKVQKLFDEQGNLLDQSYVRRLDKFLNELVWMARVLRYGRETVPEVKME
;
A
#
# COMPACT_ATOMS: atom_id res chain seq x y z
N ALA A 1 -2.89 2.54 -9.73
CA ALA A 1 -1.98 2.38 -8.60
C ALA A 1 -2.70 1.61 -7.50
N VAL A 2 -2.01 0.73 -6.78
CA VAL A 2 -2.51 0.04 -5.60
C VAL A 2 -1.42 0.04 -4.53
N GLY A 3 -1.82 0.24 -3.28
CA GLY A 3 -0.96 0.07 -2.10
C GLY A 3 -1.54 -1.01 -1.22
N ILE A 4 -0.68 -1.76 -0.53
CA ILE A 4 -1.07 -2.90 0.29
C ILE A 4 -0.65 -2.65 1.74
N CYS A 5 -1.59 -2.85 2.65
CA CYS A 5 -1.34 -2.83 4.09
C CYS A 5 -1.52 -4.24 4.66
N GLY A 6 -0.58 -4.66 5.49
CA GLY A 6 -0.63 -5.92 6.21
C GLY A 6 -0.95 -5.70 7.69
N VAL A 7 -1.78 -6.55 8.28
CA VAL A 7 -2.08 -6.52 9.71
C VAL A 7 -1.93 -7.93 10.28
N SER A 8 -1.32 -8.05 11.45
CA SER A 8 -1.23 -9.34 12.15
C SER A 8 -1.07 -9.18 13.66
N ALA A 9 -1.49 -10.20 14.41
CA ALA A 9 -1.15 -10.34 15.81
C ALA A 9 0.35 -10.67 16.03
N GLY A 10 1.03 -11.19 15.00
CA GLY A 10 2.46 -11.49 15.00
C GLY A 10 3.34 -10.26 14.75
N LEU A 11 4.66 -10.43 14.93
CA LEU A 11 5.64 -9.34 14.85
C LEU A 11 5.72 -8.69 13.46
N PHE A 12 5.59 -9.49 12.40
CA PHE A 12 5.84 -9.05 11.02
C PHE A 12 4.63 -8.42 10.32
N GLY A 13 3.52 -8.20 11.03
CA GLY A 13 2.39 -7.42 10.52
C GLY A 13 1.85 -7.88 9.16
N GLY A 14 1.85 -9.18 8.88
CA GLY A 14 1.30 -9.72 7.63
C GLY A 14 2.19 -9.59 6.39
N ALA A 15 3.49 -9.31 6.54
CA ALA A 15 4.43 -9.17 5.41
C ALA A 15 4.35 -10.30 4.36
N ARG A 16 4.19 -11.57 4.79
CA ARG A 16 4.02 -12.71 3.88
C ARG A 16 2.71 -12.67 3.09
N ALA A 17 1.64 -12.16 3.70
CA ALA A 17 0.37 -11.98 3.00
C ALA A 17 0.49 -10.90 1.92
N ILE A 18 1.22 -9.82 2.19
CA ILE A 18 1.53 -8.78 1.19
C ILE A 18 2.28 -9.40 0.02
N GLU A 19 3.36 -10.14 0.29
CA GLU A 19 4.18 -10.80 -0.73
C GLU A 19 3.35 -11.76 -1.62
N SER A 20 2.49 -12.57 -1.01
CA SER A 20 1.58 -13.46 -1.75
C SER A 20 0.55 -12.72 -2.60
N LEU A 21 0.21 -11.48 -2.26
CA LEU A 21 -0.80 -10.68 -2.96
C LEU A 21 -0.23 -9.91 -4.15
N LEU A 22 1.09 -9.67 -4.20
CA LEU A 22 1.76 -9.00 -5.32
C LEU A 22 1.43 -9.61 -6.70
N PRO A 23 1.52 -10.94 -6.91
CA PRO A 23 1.15 -11.53 -8.21
C PRO A 23 -0.35 -11.36 -8.52
N VAL A 24 -1.22 -11.36 -7.51
CA VAL A 24 -2.67 -11.15 -7.68
C VAL A 24 -2.94 -9.72 -8.19
N MET A 25 -2.27 -8.72 -7.62
CA MET A 25 -2.41 -7.33 -8.06
C MET A 25 -1.99 -7.15 -9.52
N ARG A 26 -0.92 -7.84 -9.93
CA ARG A 26 -0.46 -7.85 -11.32
C ARG A 26 -1.51 -8.45 -12.26
N GLU A 27 -2.10 -9.58 -11.88
CA GLU A 27 -3.12 -10.27 -12.69
C GLU A 27 -4.39 -9.41 -12.87
N LEU A 28 -4.73 -8.61 -11.86
CA LEU A 28 -5.83 -7.64 -11.93
C LEU A 28 -5.49 -6.38 -12.77
N GLY A 29 -4.31 -6.31 -13.39
CA GLY A 29 -3.86 -5.15 -14.17
C GLY A 29 -3.56 -3.92 -13.32
N LEU A 30 -3.33 -4.10 -12.01
CA LEU A 30 -2.97 -3.00 -11.11
C LEU A 30 -1.45 -2.82 -11.05
N VAL A 31 -1.03 -1.58 -10.82
CA VAL A 31 0.38 -1.21 -10.61
C VAL A 31 0.60 -0.96 -9.12
N THR A 32 1.39 -1.81 -8.47
CA THR A 32 1.75 -1.70 -7.05
C THR A 32 2.76 -0.56 -6.81
N ILE A 33 2.56 0.24 -5.76
CA ILE A 33 3.56 1.23 -5.31
C ILE A 33 4.75 0.56 -4.62
N PHE A 34 5.81 1.32 -4.34
CA PHE A 34 7.00 0.80 -3.68
C PHE A 34 6.79 0.57 -2.17
N TRP A 35 6.15 1.51 -1.47
CA TRP A 35 5.93 1.39 -0.03
C TRP A 35 4.77 0.44 0.30
N ASP A 36 5.01 -0.47 1.23
CA ASP A 36 3.99 -1.18 1.99
C ASP A 36 3.96 -0.70 3.46
N VAL A 37 2.84 -0.96 4.14
CA VAL A 37 2.72 -0.71 5.59
C VAL A 37 2.29 -1.99 6.29
N THR A 38 3.10 -2.46 7.23
CA THR A 38 2.82 -3.63 8.06
C THR A 38 2.55 -3.22 9.51
N PHE A 39 1.43 -3.67 10.06
CA PHE A 39 1.00 -3.42 11.44
C PHE A 39 1.14 -4.71 12.25
N GLY A 40 2.29 -4.85 12.93
CA GLY A 40 2.60 -6.00 13.78
C GLY A 40 2.09 -5.81 15.21
N LYS A 41 1.76 -6.93 15.87
CA LYS A 41 1.20 -6.94 17.24
C LYS A 41 0.03 -5.95 17.39
N VAL A 42 -0.87 -5.91 16.41
CA VAL A 42 -1.94 -4.89 16.28
C VAL A 42 -2.77 -4.71 17.57
N GLN A 43 -2.96 -5.78 18.33
CA GLN A 43 -3.67 -5.79 19.62
C GLN A 43 -3.02 -4.93 20.71
N LYS A 44 -1.75 -4.53 20.53
CA LYS A 44 -1.01 -3.66 21.44
C LYS A 44 -0.71 -2.28 20.83
N LEU A 45 -1.21 -2.03 19.63
CA LEU A 45 -0.87 -0.83 18.87
C LEU A 45 -1.80 0.36 19.19
N PHE A 46 -2.96 0.08 19.74
CA PHE A 46 -3.99 1.06 20.08
C PHE A 46 -4.32 0.99 21.58
N ASP A 47 -4.71 2.13 22.16
CA ASP A 47 -5.30 2.17 23.50
C ASP A 47 -6.77 1.71 23.49
N GLU A 48 -7.39 1.68 24.67
CA GLU A 48 -8.80 1.27 24.83
C GLU A 48 -9.79 2.21 24.13
N GLN A 49 -9.39 3.45 23.84
CA GLN A 49 -10.18 4.45 23.12
C GLN A 49 -9.93 4.38 21.60
N GLY A 50 -9.03 3.50 21.14
CA GLY A 50 -8.67 3.33 19.74
C GLY A 50 -7.61 4.31 19.24
N ASN A 51 -6.92 5.05 20.12
CA ASN A 51 -5.84 5.93 19.72
C ASN A 51 -4.55 5.15 19.48
N LEU A 52 -3.84 5.54 18.43
CA LEU A 52 -2.56 4.95 18.05
C LEU A 52 -1.47 5.28 19.09
N LEU A 53 -0.86 4.25 19.68
CA LEU A 53 0.18 4.39 20.69
C LEU A 53 1.56 4.70 20.09
N ASP A 54 1.86 4.15 18.90
CA ASP A 54 3.14 4.34 18.22
C ASP A 54 3.00 5.29 17.02
N GLN A 55 3.42 6.54 17.22
CA GLN A 55 3.35 7.59 16.21
C GLN A 55 4.33 7.38 15.04
N SER A 56 5.27 6.43 15.12
CA SER A 56 6.14 6.09 13.98
C SER A 56 5.34 5.57 12.78
N TYR A 57 4.17 4.98 13.02
CA TYR A 57 3.25 4.54 11.97
C TYR A 57 2.67 5.70 11.18
N VAL A 58 2.48 6.88 11.79
CA VAL A 58 2.00 8.08 11.07
C VAL A 58 3.00 8.46 9.98
N ARG A 59 4.30 8.47 10.31
CA ARG A 59 5.36 8.80 9.34
C ARG A 59 5.47 7.77 8.22
N ARG A 60 5.30 6.49 8.53
CA ARG A 60 5.31 5.40 7.52
C ARG A 60 4.09 5.50 6.61
N LEU A 61 2.92 5.75 7.19
CA LEU A 61 1.67 5.91 6.47
C LEU A 61 1.69 7.15 5.57
N ASP A 62 2.30 8.25 6.03
CA ASP A 62 2.46 9.47 5.22
C ASP A 62 3.27 9.19 3.95
N LYS A 63 4.41 8.49 4.05
CA LYS A 63 5.19 8.08 2.86
C LYS A 63 4.37 7.21 1.91
N PHE A 64 3.67 6.22 2.46
CA PHE A 64 2.81 5.31 1.70
C PHE A 64 1.69 6.05 0.96
N LEU A 65 0.94 6.90 1.65
CA LEU A 65 -0.19 7.64 1.07
C LEU A 65 0.27 8.67 0.06
N ASN A 66 1.36 9.39 0.34
CA ASN A 66 1.91 10.38 -0.59
C ASN A 66 2.37 9.71 -1.90
N GLU A 67 3.05 8.56 -1.83
CA GLU A 67 3.42 7.79 -3.03
C GLU A 67 2.17 7.26 -3.75
N LEU A 68 1.20 6.69 -3.03
CA LEU A 68 -0.03 6.16 -3.61
C LEU A 68 -0.80 7.22 -4.40
N VAL A 69 -1.02 8.39 -3.78
CA VAL A 69 -1.73 9.49 -4.40
C VAL A 69 -0.96 10.03 -5.59
N TRP A 70 0.35 10.20 -5.46
CA TRP A 70 1.20 10.65 -6.56
C TRP A 70 1.14 9.68 -7.75
N MET A 71 1.38 8.39 -7.53
CA MET A 71 1.39 7.38 -8.58
C MET A 71 0.01 7.20 -9.21
N ALA A 72 -1.07 7.27 -8.42
CA ALA A 72 -2.43 7.24 -8.95
C ALA A 72 -2.71 8.42 -9.90
N ARG A 73 -2.29 9.63 -9.52
CA ARG A 73 -2.43 10.83 -10.37
C ARG A 73 -1.61 10.71 -11.65
N VAL A 74 -0.35 10.29 -11.55
CA VAL A 74 0.54 10.13 -12.71
C VAL A 74 0.01 9.07 -13.68
N LEU A 75 -0.40 7.90 -13.19
CA LEU A 75 -0.93 6.83 -14.04
C LEU A 75 -2.24 7.22 -14.71
N ARG A 76 -3.12 7.95 -14.00
CA ARG A 76 -4.35 8.47 -14.57
C ARG A 76 -4.06 9.46 -15.70
N TYR A 77 -3.19 10.45 -15.43
CA TYR A 77 -2.78 11.43 -16.43
C TYR A 77 -2.18 10.74 -17.66
N GLY A 78 -1.24 9.81 -17.45
CA GLY A 78 -0.62 9.06 -18.54
C GLY A 78 -1.64 8.30 -19.40
N ARG A 79 -2.64 7.68 -18.78
CA ARG A 79 -3.73 7.01 -19.51
C ARG A 79 -4.57 7.97 -20.34
N GLU A 80 -4.81 9.17 -19.85
CA GLU A 80 -5.65 10.16 -20.52
C GLU A 80 -4.89 10.91 -21.64
N THR A 81 -3.56 11.05 -21.52
CA THR A 81 -2.78 11.94 -22.42
C THR A 81 -1.76 11.23 -23.30
N VAL A 82 -1.34 10.01 -22.97
CA VAL A 82 -0.33 9.28 -23.75
C VAL A 82 -1.05 8.31 -24.70
N PRO A 83 -0.86 8.44 -26.03
CA PRO A 83 -1.48 7.55 -26.99
C PRO A 83 -0.93 6.13 -26.82
N GLU A 84 -1.83 5.15 -26.85
CA GLU A 84 -1.45 3.73 -26.82
C GLU A 84 -0.71 3.36 -28.10
N VAL A 85 0.40 2.64 -27.97
CA VAL A 85 1.07 2.04 -29.12
C VAL A 85 0.26 0.80 -29.51
N LYS A 86 -0.60 0.94 -30.51
CA LYS A 86 -1.27 -0.21 -31.13
C LYS A 86 -0.26 -0.92 -32.01
N MET A 87 0.00 -2.20 -31.74
CA MET A 87 0.72 -3.06 -32.67
C MET A 87 -0.26 -3.46 -33.77
N GLU A 88 0.08 -3.15 -35.03
CA GLU A 88 -0.61 -3.63 -36.23
C GLU A 88 -0.37 -5.12 -36.48
#